data_AF-A0A965R0B6-F1
#
_entry.id   AF-A0A965R0B6-F1
#
_cell.length_a   1.000
_cell.length_b   1.000
_cell.length_c   1.000
_cell.angle_alpha   90.00
_cell.angle_beta   90.00
_cell.angle_gamma   90.00
#
_symmetry.space_group_name_H-M   'P 1'
#
loop_
_entity.id
_entity.type
_entity.pdbx_description
1 polymer ?
#
loop_
_entity_poly.entity_id
_entity_poly.type
_entity_poly.pdbx_seq_one_letter_code
_entity_poly.pdbx_strand_id
1 'polypeptide(L)'
;MNTDMYNSIVPGSKLLINYMARTKSRFDIFMYTIPLPGTPQLTAQRIIGMPGDTLQIKDKTVYINGIAITEPFDICYNFNFQTKRKLDSSYIALFQFVQGASIGPDHEYCYAIPKRYEQTLNADTAFVFFERKSDTPLRWDSECFPHDSIYPWNMDFYGPIRIPKRG
;
A
#
# COMPACT_ATOMS: atom_id res chain seq x y z
N MET A 1 7.01 -13.71 7.29
CA MET A 1 5.63 -13.37 7.67
C MET A 1 5.07 -12.47 6.58
N ASN A 2 3.84 -12.70 6.12
CA ASN A 2 3.16 -11.81 5.18
C ASN A 2 2.84 -10.49 5.91
N THR A 3 3.20 -9.35 5.31
CA THR A 3 3.01 -7.99 5.86
C THR A 3 2.06 -7.13 5.03
N ASP A 4 1.31 -7.74 4.10
CA ASP A 4 0.46 -7.05 3.12
C ASP A 4 -0.66 -6.23 3.79
N MET A 5 -1.07 -6.65 5.00
CA MET A 5 -2.13 -6.00 5.78
C MET A 5 -1.60 -5.30 7.04
N TYR A 6 -0.28 -5.07 7.18
CA TYR A 6 0.35 -4.65 8.44
C TYR A 6 -0.30 -3.44 9.12
N ASN A 7 -0.77 -2.46 8.34
CA ASN A 7 -1.44 -1.26 8.88
C ASN A 7 -2.84 -1.52 9.46
N SER A 8 -3.50 -2.60 9.04
CA SER A 8 -4.85 -2.98 9.51
C SER A 8 -4.84 -4.20 10.43
N ILE A 9 -3.91 -5.13 10.20
CA ILE A 9 -3.77 -6.41 10.90
C ILE A 9 -2.29 -6.63 11.12
N VAL A 10 -1.85 -6.51 12.39
CA VAL A 10 -0.46 -6.73 12.78
C VAL A 10 -0.21 -8.21 13.13
N PRO A 11 1.02 -8.73 12.91
CA PRO A 11 1.38 -10.08 13.35
C PRO A 11 1.04 -10.31 14.84
N GLY A 12 0.40 -11.43 15.13
CA GLY A 12 -0.07 -11.77 16.48
C GLY A 12 -1.50 -11.30 16.82
N SER A 13 -2.14 -10.52 15.95
CA SER A 13 -3.56 -10.16 16.10
C SER A 13 -4.45 -11.40 16.13
N LYS A 14 -5.38 -11.45 17.09
CA LYS A 14 -6.45 -12.47 17.13
C LYS A 14 -7.68 -11.91 16.43
N LEU A 15 -8.12 -12.55 15.35
CA LEU A 15 -9.23 -12.10 14.52
C LEU A 15 -10.45 -12.99 14.72
N LEU A 16 -11.63 -12.37 14.79
CA LEU A 16 -12.91 -13.06 14.66
C LEU A 16 -13.38 -12.97 13.20
N ILE A 17 -13.70 -14.10 12.60
CA ILE A 17 -14.11 -14.18 11.19
C ILE A 17 -15.60 -14.51 11.12
N ASN A 18 -16.37 -13.65 10.47
CA ASN A 18 -17.78 -13.94 10.20
C ASN A 18 -17.94 -14.79 8.94
N TYR A 19 -17.89 -16.11 9.08
CA TYR A 19 -18.12 -17.06 7.98
C TYR A 19 -19.57 -17.05 7.45
N MET A 20 -20.50 -16.45 8.18
CA MET A 20 -21.92 -16.40 7.81
C MET A 20 -22.26 -15.16 6.96
N ALA A 21 -21.30 -14.29 6.68
CA ALA A 21 -21.50 -13.11 5.85
C ALA A 21 -21.93 -13.52 4.42
N ARG A 22 -23.17 -13.20 4.06
CA ARG A 22 -23.76 -13.54 2.75
C ARG A 22 -23.43 -12.54 1.65
N THR A 23 -23.09 -11.32 2.03
CA THR A 23 -22.76 -10.22 1.12
C THR A 23 -21.37 -9.71 1.43
N LYS A 24 -20.71 -9.19 0.40
CA LYS A 24 -19.40 -8.54 0.49
C LYS A 24 -19.57 -7.12 0.00
N SER A 25 -18.95 -6.20 0.71
CA SER A 25 -18.97 -4.78 0.41
C SER A 25 -17.55 -4.29 0.18
N ARG A 26 -17.43 -3.16 -0.51
CA ARG A 26 -16.15 -2.47 -0.65
C ARG A 26 -15.59 -2.17 0.75
N PHE A 27 -14.28 -2.33 0.87
CA PHE A 27 -13.46 -2.21 2.07
C PHE A 27 -13.58 -3.35 3.10
N ASP A 28 -14.44 -4.34 2.89
CA ASP A 28 -14.40 -5.55 3.70
C ASP A 28 -13.02 -6.21 3.58
N ILE A 29 -12.49 -6.71 4.70
CA ILE A 29 -11.33 -7.59 4.71
C ILE A 29 -11.86 -9.02 4.60
N PHE A 30 -11.42 -9.73 3.57
CA PHE A 30 -11.77 -11.14 3.39
C PHE A 30 -10.53 -12.00 3.53
N MET A 31 -10.74 -13.23 4.02
CA MET A 31 -9.70 -14.24 4.06
C MET A 31 -9.96 -15.29 3.00
N TYR A 32 -8.91 -15.71 2.32
CA TYR A 32 -8.96 -16.76 1.32
C TYR A 32 -7.66 -17.56 1.32
N THR A 33 -7.75 -18.78 0.82
CA THR A 33 -6.60 -19.65 0.64
C THR A 33 -6.06 -19.47 -0.77
N ILE A 34 -4.77 -19.19 -0.90
CA ILE A 34 -4.13 -19.11 -2.22
C ILE A 34 -4.07 -20.53 -2.82
N PRO A 35 -4.65 -20.78 -4.01
CA PRO A 35 -4.74 -22.12 -4.60
C PRO A 35 -3.46 -22.49 -5.38
N LEU A 36 -2.29 -22.35 -4.76
CA LEU A 36 -1.01 -22.76 -5.35
C LEU A 36 -0.57 -24.13 -4.82
N PRO A 37 0.14 -24.95 -5.62
CA PRO A 37 0.70 -26.22 -5.16
C PRO A 37 1.63 -26.01 -3.96
N GLY A 38 1.38 -26.73 -2.86
CA GLY A 38 2.17 -26.63 -1.63
C GLY A 38 1.28 -26.49 -0.39
N THR A 39 1.83 -25.92 0.68
CA THR A 39 1.09 -25.68 1.92
C THR A 39 0.05 -24.58 1.69
N PRO A 40 -1.25 -24.84 1.93
CA PRO A 40 -2.30 -23.83 1.80
C PRO A 40 -1.99 -22.61 2.67
N GLN A 41 -1.88 -21.43 2.06
CA GLN A 41 -1.63 -20.19 2.78
C GLN A 41 -2.92 -19.38 2.90
N LEU A 42 -3.44 -19.28 4.12
CA LEU A 42 -4.54 -18.37 4.44
C LEU A 42 -4.01 -16.93 4.42
N THR A 43 -4.60 -16.11 3.56
CA THR A 43 -4.22 -14.71 3.35
C THR A 43 -5.42 -13.81 3.56
N ALA A 44 -5.19 -12.61 4.07
CA ALA A 44 -6.19 -11.56 4.19
C ALA A 44 -5.92 -10.47 3.15
N GLN A 45 -6.95 -10.02 2.45
CA GLN A 45 -6.88 -8.89 1.52
C GLN A 45 -8.13 -8.02 1.70
N ARG A 46 -8.05 -6.76 1.25
CA ARG A 46 -9.17 -5.82 1.31
C ARG A 46 -9.87 -5.70 -0.04
N ILE A 47 -11.19 -5.70 -0.04
CA ILE A 47 -11.97 -5.47 -1.26
C ILE A 47 -11.89 -4.00 -1.64
N ILE A 48 -11.32 -3.70 -2.80
CA ILE A 48 -11.25 -2.32 -3.33
C ILE A 48 -12.22 -2.14 -4.51
N GLY A 49 -12.17 -3.05 -5.48
CA GLY A 49 -13.07 -3.05 -6.64
C GLY A 49 -14.16 -4.12 -6.54
N MET A 50 -15.36 -3.77 -6.97
CA MET A 50 -16.54 -4.65 -7.03
C MET A 50 -16.83 -5.07 -8.48
N PRO A 51 -17.61 -6.15 -8.70
CA PRO A 51 -18.02 -6.56 -10.05
C PRO A 51 -18.64 -5.41 -10.85
N GLY A 52 -18.12 -5.18 -12.06
CA GLY A 52 -18.55 -4.11 -12.94
C GLY A 52 -17.87 -2.75 -12.75
N ASP A 53 -17.06 -2.58 -11.70
CA ASP A 53 -16.27 -1.37 -11.50
C ASP A 53 -15.17 -1.22 -12.56
N THR A 54 -14.76 0.02 -12.79
CA THR A 54 -13.48 0.36 -13.43
C THR A 54 -12.54 0.90 -12.37
N LEU A 55 -11.42 0.21 -12.13
CA LEU A 55 -10.40 0.60 -11.19
C LEU A 55 -9.26 1.32 -11.91
N GLN A 56 -8.76 2.39 -11.31
CA GLN A 56 -7.60 3.12 -11.78
C GLN A 56 -6.81 3.65 -10.58
N ILE A 57 -5.48 3.69 -10.68
CA ILE A 57 -4.62 4.37 -9.71
C ILE A 57 -3.95 5.52 -10.45
N LYS A 58 -4.04 6.73 -9.90
CA LYS A 58 -3.32 7.91 -10.39
C LYS A 58 -2.59 8.52 -9.21
N ASP A 59 -1.26 8.56 -9.31
CA ASP A 59 -0.39 9.09 -8.26
C ASP A 59 -0.77 8.50 -6.89
N LYS A 60 -0.78 7.16 -6.82
CA LYS A 60 -1.10 6.36 -5.62
C LYS A 60 -2.53 6.53 -5.08
N THR A 61 -3.36 7.35 -5.72
CA THR A 61 -4.76 7.55 -5.34
C THR A 61 -5.62 6.59 -6.15
N VAL A 62 -6.47 5.83 -5.46
CA VAL A 62 -7.39 4.89 -6.08
C VAL A 62 -8.65 5.61 -6.57
N TYR A 63 -9.05 5.32 -7.80
CA TYR A 63 -10.26 5.79 -8.44
C TYR A 63 -11.12 4.58 -8.82
N ILE A 64 -12.41 4.67 -8.52
CA ILE A 64 -13.39 3.69 -8.97
C ILE A 64 -14.46 4.40 -9.80
N ASN A 65 -14.67 3.92 -11.03
CA ASN A 65 -15.56 4.53 -12.01
C ASN A 65 -15.25 6.02 -12.25
N GLY A 66 -13.95 6.35 -12.23
CA GLY A 66 -13.45 7.71 -12.43
C GLY A 66 -13.50 8.63 -11.20
N ILE A 67 -14.04 8.14 -10.07
CA ILE A 67 -14.19 8.91 -8.83
C ILE A 67 -13.14 8.47 -7.83
N ALA A 68 -12.35 9.42 -7.30
CA ALA A 68 -11.38 9.15 -6.24
C ALA A 68 -12.11 8.63 -4.99
N ILE A 69 -11.64 7.53 -4.42
CA ILE A 69 -12.25 6.96 -3.22
C ILE A 69 -11.58 7.51 -1.96
N THR A 70 -12.37 7.71 -0.91
CA THR A 70 -11.83 7.93 0.43
C THR A 70 -11.63 6.58 1.10
N GLU A 71 -10.38 6.28 1.44
CA GLU A 71 -10.02 5.07 2.16
C GLU A 71 -10.22 5.30 3.66
N PRO A 72 -11.12 4.57 4.34
CA PRO A 72 -11.44 4.78 5.76
C PRO A 72 -10.42 4.13 6.70
N PHE A 73 -9.20 3.90 6.25
CA PHE A 73 -8.13 3.22 6.97
C PHE A 73 -6.79 3.93 6.73
N ASP A 74 -5.83 3.66 7.60
CA ASP A 74 -4.51 4.26 7.49
C ASP A 74 -3.72 3.70 6.30
N ILE A 75 -3.37 4.61 5.39
CA ILE A 75 -2.48 4.34 4.27
C ILE A 75 -1.07 4.82 4.61
N CYS A 76 -0.08 4.04 4.21
CA CYS A 76 1.33 4.43 4.27
C CYS A 76 1.84 4.72 2.87
N TYR A 77 2.76 5.69 2.76
CA TYR A 77 3.55 5.90 1.56
C TYR A 77 5.02 5.66 1.86
N ASN A 78 5.78 5.20 0.87
CA ASN A 78 7.22 5.13 0.99
C ASN A 78 7.81 6.53 0.82
N PHE A 79 8.72 6.91 1.71
CA PHE A 79 9.48 8.16 1.64
C PHE A 79 10.96 7.87 1.60
N ASN A 80 11.67 8.54 0.69
CA ASN A 80 13.10 8.68 0.77
C ASN A 80 13.41 9.94 1.55
N PHE A 81 14.29 9.85 2.53
CA PHE A 81 14.66 10.99 3.34
C PHE A 81 16.06 10.86 3.89
N GLN A 82 16.64 11.99 4.24
CA GLN A 82 17.90 12.07 4.95
C GLN A 82 17.72 12.88 6.22
N THR A 83 18.29 12.42 7.32
CA THR A 83 18.26 13.15 8.60
C THR A 83 19.62 13.74 8.93
N LYS A 84 19.63 14.90 9.60
CA LYS A 84 20.86 15.58 10.05
C LYS A 84 21.69 14.76 11.04
N ARG A 85 21.05 13.81 11.72
CA ARG A 85 21.64 12.89 12.69
C ARG A 85 21.07 11.51 12.45
N LYS A 86 21.74 10.48 12.98
CA LYS A 86 21.24 9.11 12.94
C LYS A 86 19.80 9.03 13.48
N LEU A 87 18.95 8.36 12.73
CA LEU A 87 17.55 8.12 13.11
C LEU A 87 17.49 7.21 14.34
N ASP A 88 16.78 7.65 15.37
CA ASP A 88 16.61 6.92 16.63
C ASP A 88 15.35 6.04 16.60
N SER A 89 15.42 4.87 17.24
CA SER A 89 14.31 3.92 17.33
C SER A 89 13.05 4.52 18.00
N SER A 90 13.22 5.45 18.93
CA SER A 90 12.09 6.16 19.59
C SER A 90 11.37 7.07 18.60
N TYR A 91 12.09 7.70 17.67
CA TYR A 91 11.51 8.54 16.62
C TYR A 91 10.73 7.67 15.63
N ILE A 92 11.31 6.54 15.22
CA ILE A 92 10.64 5.50 14.40
C ILE A 92 9.34 5.04 15.05
N ALA A 93 9.37 4.74 16.36
CA ALA A 93 8.19 4.29 17.09
C ALA A 93 7.12 5.40 17.23
N LEU A 94 7.53 6.64 17.53
CA LEU A 94 6.64 7.78 17.71
C LEU A 94 5.82 8.08 16.46
N PHE A 95 6.47 8.08 15.29
CA PHE A 95 5.82 8.34 14.00
C PHE A 95 5.44 7.07 13.24
N GLN A 96 5.61 5.91 13.88
CA GLN A 96 5.18 4.61 13.39
C GLN A 96 5.70 4.31 11.98
N PHE A 97 7.00 4.50 11.77
CA PHE A 97 7.62 4.10 10.51
C PHE A 97 7.57 2.57 10.42
N VAL A 98 7.14 2.06 9.28
CA VAL A 98 7.03 0.62 9.01
C VAL A 98 7.82 0.27 7.76
N GLN A 99 8.22 -1.00 7.63
CA GLN A 99 8.84 -1.59 6.44
C GLN A 99 9.86 -0.65 5.75
N GLY A 100 11.07 -0.58 6.29
CA GLY A 100 12.11 0.27 5.73
C GLY A 100 13.48 0.03 6.33
N ALA A 101 14.48 0.70 5.76
CA ALA A 101 15.88 0.53 6.13
C ALA A 101 16.72 1.76 5.75
N SER A 102 17.98 1.76 6.20
CA SER A 102 19.02 2.62 5.67
C SER A 102 19.27 2.25 4.19
N ILE A 103 19.33 3.25 3.32
CA ILE A 103 19.59 3.07 1.87
C ILE A 103 20.92 3.68 1.43
N GLY A 104 21.55 4.48 2.29
CA GLY A 104 22.84 5.11 2.03
C GLY A 104 23.64 5.34 3.32
N PRO A 105 24.93 5.70 3.20
CA PRO A 105 25.83 5.88 4.34
C PRO A 105 25.53 7.16 5.14
N ASP A 106 24.92 8.17 4.52
CA ASP A 106 24.80 9.52 5.10
C ASP A 106 23.47 9.76 5.82
N HIS A 107 23.03 8.78 6.63
CA HIS A 107 21.73 8.78 7.30
C HIS A 107 20.56 8.92 6.30
N GLU A 108 20.68 8.24 5.17
CA GLU A 108 19.63 8.14 4.17
C GLU A 108 18.80 6.88 4.40
N TYR A 109 17.48 7.05 4.35
CA TYR A 109 16.54 6.00 4.67
C TYR A 109 15.40 5.96 3.65
N CYS A 110 14.81 4.77 3.51
CA CYS A 110 13.52 4.57 2.86
C CYS A 110 12.61 3.82 3.82
N TYR A 111 11.49 4.44 4.23
CA TYR A 111 10.47 3.83 5.09
C TYR A 111 9.07 4.08 4.54
N ALA A 112 8.17 3.13 4.79
CA ALA A 112 6.74 3.36 4.69
C ALA A 112 6.26 4.12 5.93
N ILE A 113 5.59 5.25 5.73
CA ILE A 113 5.17 6.16 6.81
C ILE A 113 3.67 6.45 6.67
N PRO A 114 2.90 6.41 7.77
CA PRO A 114 1.48 6.75 7.75
C PRO A 114 1.23 8.16 7.21
N LYS A 115 0.32 8.29 6.25
CA LYS A 115 -0.05 9.58 5.61
C LYS A 115 -0.37 10.68 6.60
N ARG A 116 -0.96 10.35 7.76
CA ARG A 116 -1.30 11.31 8.83
C ARG A 116 -0.09 12.08 9.37
N TYR A 117 1.13 11.53 9.29
CA TYR A 117 2.34 12.18 9.79
C TYR A 117 3.11 12.95 8.71
N GLU A 118 2.71 12.82 7.45
CA GLU A 118 3.44 13.38 6.32
C GLU A 118 3.66 14.90 6.45
N GLN A 119 2.62 15.66 6.78
CA GLN A 119 2.72 17.11 6.94
C GLN A 119 3.65 17.51 8.09
N THR A 120 3.57 16.78 9.22
CA THR A 120 4.42 17.03 10.39
C THR A 120 5.89 16.76 10.08
N LEU A 121 6.18 15.63 9.44
CA LEU A 121 7.56 15.23 9.11
C LEU A 121 8.16 16.10 8.02
N ASN A 122 7.36 16.50 7.02
CA ASN A 122 7.80 17.42 5.98
C ASN A 122 8.17 18.81 6.53
N ALA A 123 7.60 19.22 7.67
CA ALA A 123 7.93 20.46 8.36
C ALA A 123 9.08 20.30 9.38
N ASP A 124 9.54 19.09 9.66
CA ASP A 124 10.53 18.84 10.70
C ASP A 124 11.94 19.18 10.20
N THR A 125 12.57 20.14 10.88
CA THR A 125 13.93 20.59 10.59
C THR A 125 15.01 19.53 10.86
N ALA A 126 14.68 18.38 11.44
CA ALA A 126 15.57 17.25 11.59
C ALA A 126 15.95 16.61 10.23
N PHE A 127 15.11 16.77 9.21
CA PHE A 127 15.37 16.28 7.86
C PHE A 127 16.23 17.27 7.06
N VAL A 128 17.14 16.72 6.26
CA VAL A 128 17.84 17.42 5.17
C VAL A 128 16.90 17.48 3.97
N PHE A 129 16.28 16.35 3.64
CA PHE A 129 15.17 16.26 2.71
C PHE A 129 14.20 15.17 3.17
N PHE A 130 12.94 15.27 2.75
CA PHE A 130 11.88 14.31 3.02
C PHE A 130 10.93 14.28 1.84
N GLU A 131 10.96 13.21 1.04
CA GLU A 131 10.25 13.16 -0.23
C GLU A 131 9.50 11.85 -0.39
N ARG A 132 8.23 11.96 -0.82
CA ARG A 132 7.43 10.79 -1.15
C ARG A 132 8.04 10.11 -2.36
N LYS A 133 8.39 8.83 -2.24
CA LYS A 133 8.84 8.01 -3.36
C LYS A 133 7.68 7.86 -4.33
N SER A 134 7.88 8.22 -5.59
CA SER A 134 6.92 8.04 -6.67
C SER A 134 7.62 7.49 -7.90
N ASP A 135 6.95 6.58 -8.60
CA ASP A 135 7.30 6.21 -9.96
C ASP A 135 6.86 7.28 -10.96
N THR A 136 7.37 7.18 -12.18
CA THR A 136 7.03 8.09 -13.27
C THR A 136 5.81 7.56 -14.04
N PRO A 137 4.83 8.40 -14.40
CA PRO A 137 3.76 7.99 -15.31
C PRO A 137 4.31 7.38 -16.60
N LEU A 138 3.67 6.34 -17.12
CA LEU A 138 4.05 5.62 -18.34
C LEU A 138 5.41 4.88 -18.28
N ARG A 139 6.06 4.83 -17.11
CA ARG A 139 7.15 3.89 -16.88
C ARG A 139 6.55 2.51 -16.61
N TRP A 140 6.69 1.59 -17.56
CA TRP A 140 6.20 0.22 -17.40
C TRP A 140 6.95 -0.51 -16.28
N ASP A 141 6.19 -1.17 -15.42
CA ASP A 141 6.66 -2.11 -14.41
C ASP A 141 6.28 -3.54 -14.83
N SER A 142 7.27 -4.41 -15.01
CA SER A 142 7.05 -5.80 -15.44
C SER A 142 6.32 -6.63 -14.39
N GLU A 143 6.32 -6.21 -13.13
CA GLU A 143 5.62 -6.90 -12.04
C GLU A 143 4.12 -6.55 -11.99
N CYS A 144 3.69 -5.51 -12.70
CA CYS A 144 2.29 -5.13 -12.78
C CYS A 144 1.55 -5.99 -13.81
N PHE A 145 0.44 -6.61 -13.40
CA PHE A 145 -0.53 -7.20 -14.32
C PHE A 145 -0.96 -6.14 -15.37
N PRO A 146 -1.15 -6.49 -16.66
CA PRO A 146 -1.13 -7.83 -17.25
C PRO A 146 0.26 -8.34 -17.67
N HIS A 147 1.36 -7.73 -17.19
CA HIS A 147 2.74 -8.06 -17.57
C HIS A 147 3.03 -7.82 -19.06
N ASP A 148 2.36 -6.82 -19.64
CA ASP A 148 2.52 -6.43 -21.04
C ASP A 148 2.79 -4.93 -21.14
N SER A 149 3.93 -4.59 -21.75
CA SER A 149 4.39 -3.21 -21.96
C SER A 149 3.45 -2.32 -22.79
N ILE A 150 2.50 -2.90 -23.52
CA ILE A 150 1.41 -2.14 -24.18
C ILE A 150 0.57 -1.38 -23.15
N TYR A 151 0.52 -1.88 -21.93
CA TYR A 151 -0.03 -1.21 -20.76
C TYR A 151 1.13 -0.70 -19.91
N PRO A 152 1.65 0.53 -20.15
CA PRO A 152 2.80 1.07 -19.44
C PRO A 152 2.42 1.54 -18.03
N TRP A 153 1.84 0.62 -17.26
CA TRP A 153 1.39 0.81 -15.89
C TRP A 153 2.50 0.47 -14.92
N ASN A 154 2.43 1.10 -13.76
CA ASN A 154 3.23 0.78 -12.59
C ASN A 154 2.39 0.89 -11.31
N MET A 155 3.02 0.64 -10.16
CA MET A 155 2.34 0.64 -8.86
C MET A 155 1.65 1.97 -8.51
N ASP A 156 2.15 3.10 -9.03
CA ASP A 156 1.63 4.43 -8.72
C ASP A 156 0.65 4.95 -9.77
N PHE A 157 0.73 4.42 -10.99
CA PHE A 157 -0.06 4.80 -12.15
C PHE A 157 -0.54 3.53 -12.86
N TYR A 158 -1.73 3.05 -12.48
CA TYR A 158 -2.26 1.76 -12.92
C TYR A 158 -3.65 1.89 -13.55
N GLY A 159 -3.91 1.12 -14.60
CA GLY A 159 -5.21 1.08 -15.24
C GLY A 159 -5.48 2.25 -16.20
N PRO A 160 -6.74 2.43 -16.63
CA PRO A 160 -7.94 1.82 -16.06
C PRO A 160 -8.08 0.33 -16.40
N ILE A 161 -8.53 -0.47 -15.43
CA ILE A 161 -8.90 -1.87 -15.60
C ILE A 161 -10.38 -2.07 -15.26
N ARG A 162 -11.10 -2.79 -16.13
CA ARG A 162 -12.51 -3.12 -15.91
C ARG A 162 -12.64 -4.46 -15.20
N ILE A 163 -13.30 -4.47 -14.06
CA ILE A 163 -13.65 -5.69 -13.33
C ILE A 163 -14.88 -6.30 -13.98
N PRO A 164 -14.84 -7.56 -14.45
CA PRO A 164 -15.99 -8.23 -15.04
C PRO A 164 -17.20 -8.22 -14.09
N LYS A 165 -18.41 -8.08 -14.65
CA LYS A 165 -19.67 -8.16 -13.88
C LYS A 165 -20.03 -9.58 -13.43
N ARG A 166 -19.51 -10.58 -14.14
CA ARG A 166 -19.74 -12.00 -13.91
C ARG A 166 -18.40 -12.73 -14.00
N GLY A 167 -18.24 -13.71 -13.12
CA GLY A 167 -17.14 -14.67 -13.06
C GLY A 167 -17.67 -15.96 -12.49
#